data_AF-A0A2E4LAW0-F1
#
_entry.id   AF-A0A2E4LAW0-F1
#
_cell.length_a   1.000
_cell.length_b   1.000
_cell.length_c   1.000
_cell.angle_alpha   90.00
_cell.angle_beta   90.00
_cell.angle_gamma   90.00
#
_symmetry.space_group_name_H-M   'P 1'
#
loop_
_entity.id
_entity.type
_entity.pdbx_description
1 polymer ?
#
loop_
_entity_poly.entity_id
_entity_poly.type
_entity_poly.pdbx_seq_one_letter_code
_entity_poly.pdbx_strand_id
1 'polypeptide(L)'
;MLKDNEKGRNNSVFASKLKEHLSSKRSDFDLEAFLINNDLQLYAPYVSENFNDSELPLTITWHDGVDESGVTEGLVLRDNEGGRINQAVLVDDSYAYSNPTYVLMPIEDPCFIDDIDGEFCGGTGGGNTGGGGGVTYTPRDIDCRAIESSDILRVQMPEFRLTDNTRSWPYRNYLYLWAITGSFTRDSNGFVNASPNVNELWWLKEVSRSNAKDKKWLSSGISFVESNWKEEEVELRIAVAHKKSSNDFTLKGTVKISTDGDETDSEQSTGYELSKIDKAQSMFNVGFDRCSTLASITSDEGYGLRDGHQIFHFGKMEFYLKHVIQ
;
A
#
# COMPACT_ATOMS: atom_id res chain seq x y z
N MET A 1 -23.96 -24.10 -28.94
CA MET A 1 -24.84 -22.96 -28.57
C MET A 1 -24.03 -22.00 -27.71
N LEU A 2 -23.32 -21.09 -28.35
CA LEU A 2 -22.64 -19.93 -27.74
C LEU A 2 -22.84 -18.80 -28.74
N LYS A 3 -24.06 -18.27 -28.77
CA LYS A 3 -24.42 -17.05 -29.47
C LYS A 3 -25.29 -16.26 -28.49
N ASP A 4 -25.04 -14.96 -28.43
CA ASP A 4 -25.76 -13.96 -27.63
C ASP A 4 -25.18 -13.64 -26.26
N ASN A 5 -23.88 -13.29 -26.20
CA ASN A 5 -23.39 -12.39 -25.15
C ASN A 5 -22.29 -11.42 -25.64
N GLU A 6 -22.39 -10.96 -26.90
CA GLU A 6 -21.41 -10.04 -27.52
C GLU A 6 -21.64 -8.55 -27.19
N LYS A 7 -22.80 -8.17 -26.63
CA LYS A 7 -23.17 -6.76 -26.48
C LYS A 7 -22.44 -5.99 -25.36
N GLY A 8 -21.74 -6.67 -24.46
CA GLY A 8 -20.88 -6.03 -23.45
C GLY A 8 -19.37 -6.27 -23.67
N ARG A 9 -18.99 -7.15 -24.60
CA ARG A 9 -17.64 -7.72 -24.70
C ARG A 9 -16.70 -7.03 -25.69
N ASN A 10 -17.21 -6.14 -26.54
CA ASN A 10 -16.45 -5.48 -27.61
C ASN A 10 -16.11 -4.00 -27.37
N ASN A 11 -16.23 -3.50 -26.14
CA ASN A 11 -16.15 -2.05 -25.89
C ASN A 11 -14.74 -1.52 -25.61
N SER A 12 -13.72 -2.38 -25.60
CA SER A 12 -12.33 -1.91 -25.52
C SER A 12 -11.90 -1.32 -26.87
N VAL A 13 -11.66 -0.02 -26.88
CA VAL A 13 -11.08 0.67 -28.04
C VAL A 13 -9.67 0.15 -28.28
N PHE A 14 -8.94 -0.20 -27.21
CA PHE A 14 -7.59 -0.74 -27.29
C PHE A 14 -7.57 -2.16 -27.86
N ALA A 15 -8.45 -3.05 -27.38
CA ALA A 15 -8.55 -4.41 -27.89
C ALA A 15 -8.87 -4.44 -29.37
N SER A 16 -9.79 -3.58 -29.81
CA SER A 16 -10.20 -3.52 -31.22
C SER A 16 -9.03 -3.10 -32.10
N LYS A 17 -8.30 -2.05 -31.71
CA LYS A 17 -7.10 -1.57 -32.43
C LYS A 17 -5.98 -2.61 -32.44
N LEU A 18 -5.71 -3.25 -31.29
CA LEU A 18 -4.66 -4.26 -31.18
C LEU A 18 -5.01 -5.53 -31.98
N LYS A 19 -6.26 -6.00 -31.89
CA LYS A 19 -6.74 -7.16 -32.66
C LYS A 19 -6.71 -6.90 -34.17
N GLU A 20 -7.16 -5.73 -34.61
CA GLU A 20 -7.07 -5.32 -36.02
C GLU A 20 -5.61 -5.38 -36.49
N HIS A 21 -4.70 -4.84 -35.68
CA HIS A 21 -3.29 -4.82 -36.02
C HIS A 21 -2.67 -6.22 -36.06
N LEU A 22 -2.84 -7.03 -35.01
CA LEU A 22 -2.32 -8.40 -34.94
C LEU A 22 -2.92 -9.33 -36.01
N SER A 23 -4.14 -9.04 -36.48
CA SER A 23 -4.79 -9.77 -37.57
C SER A 23 -4.30 -9.33 -38.96
N SER A 24 -3.86 -8.07 -39.08
CA SER A 24 -3.20 -7.58 -40.28
C SER A 24 -1.78 -8.17 -40.31
N LYS A 25 -1.44 -8.94 -41.35
CA LYS A 25 -0.10 -9.56 -41.49
C LYS A 25 1.03 -8.56 -41.75
N ARG A 26 0.92 -7.31 -41.25
CA ARG A 26 1.92 -6.27 -41.47
C ARG A 26 3.08 -6.47 -40.50
N SER A 27 4.30 -6.43 -41.02
CA SER A 27 5.54 -6.67 -40.28
C SER A 27 6.11 -5.41 -39.60
N ASP A 28 5.34 -4.33 -39.52
CA ASP A 28 5.78 -3.00 -39.09
C ASP A 28 5.05 -2.50 -37.82
N PHE A 29 4.46 -3.40 -37.02
CA PHE A 29 3.88 -3.00 -35.74
C PHE A 29 4.96 -2.55 -34.77
N ASP A 30 5.00 -1.26 -34.52
CA ASP A 30 5.80 -0.69 -33.44
C ASP A 30 4.94 -0.59 -32.17
N LEU A 31 5.07 -1.59 -31.30
CA LEU A 31 4.36 -1.64 -30.01
C LEU A 31 4.76 -0.45 -29.13
N GLU A 32 6.03 -0.03 -29.14
CA GLU A 32 6.51 1.10 -28.34
C GLU A 32 5.85 2.39 -28.81
N ALA A 33 5.86 2.67 -30.12
CA ALA A 33 5.15 3.81 -30.68
C ALA A 33 3.64 3.75 -30.41
N PHE A 34 3.02 2.56 -30.43
CA PHE A 34 1.61 2.42 -30.08
C PHE A 34 1.35 2.76 -28.60
N LEU A 35 2.18 2.26 -27.67
CA LEU A 35 2.06 2.54 -26.25
C LEU A 35 2.21 4.05 -25.97
N ILE A 36 3.26 4.68 -26.52
CA ILE A 36 3.54 6.10 -26.37
C ILE A 36 2.40 6.95 -26.94
N ASN A 37 1.96 6.69 -28.17
CA ASN A 37 0.92 7.48 -28.84
C ASN A 37 -0.47 7.36 -28.19
N ASN A 38 -0.66 6.43 -27.25
CA ASN A 38 -1.93 6.22 -26.56
C ASN A 38 -1.79 6.35 -25.03
N ASP A 39 -0.67 6.88 -24.52
CA ASP A 39 -0.40 7.04 -23.08
C ASP A 39 -0.59 5.74 -22.27
N LEU A 40 -0.12 4.63 -22.84
CA LEU A 40 -0.22 3.29 -22.25
C LEU A 40 1.13 2.80 -21.73
N GLN A 41 1.06 1.93 -20.75
CA GLN A 41 2.18 1.16 -20.20
C GLN A 41 1.87 -0.33 -20.21
N LEU A 42 2.94 -1.13 -20.28
CA LEU A 42 2.88 -2.58 -20.09
C LEU A 42 3.05 -2.88 -18.60
N TYR A 43 2.06 -3.55 -18.02
CA TYR A 43 2.13 -4.03 -16.64
C TYR A 43 2.15 -5.56 -16.60
N ALA A 44 2.99 -6.11 -15.73
CA ALA A 44 3.29 -7.53 -15.65
C ALA A 44 3.02 -8.06 -14.22
N PRO A 45 1.76 -8.30 -13.83
CA PRO A 45 1.38 -8.49 -12.43
C PRO A 45 2.06 -9.65 -11.70
N TYR A 46 2.52 -10.66 -12.44
CA TYR A 46 3.14 -11.87 -11.90
C TYR A 46 4.35 -12.34 -12.72
N VAL A 47 4.71 -11.66 -13.82
CA VAL A 47 5.72 -12.19 -14.75
C VAL A 47 7.11 -12.21 -14.11
N SER A 48 7.49 -11.10 -13.48
CA SER A 48 8.78 -10.95 -12.80
C SER A 48 8.98 -11.91 -11.63
N GLU A 49 7.89 -12.31 -10.97
CA GLU A 49 7.94 -13.15 -9.77
C GLU A 49 7.78 -14.63 -10.08
N ASN A 50 6.91 -14.98 -11.03
CA ASN A 50 6.49 -16.37 -11.24
C ASN A 50 6.93 -16.96 -12.59
N PHE A 51 7.36 -16.13 -13.56
CA PHE A 51 7.51 -16.57 -14.95
C PHE A 51 8.81 -16.15 -15.64
N ASN A 52 9.86 -15.75 -14.92
CA ASN A 52 11.14 -15.32 -15.52
C ASN A 52 11.74 -16.35 -16.49
N ASP A 53 11.56 -17.64 -16.24
CA ASP A 53 12.08 -18.74 -17.08
C ASP A 53 10.95 -19.60 -17.69
N SER A 54 9.73 -19.05 -17.80
CA SER A 54 8.59 -19.83 -18.24
C SER A 54 8.58 -20.05 -19.76
N GLU A 55 8.42 -21.30 -20.18
CA GLU A 55 8.11 -21.66 -21.57
C GLU A 55 6.62 -21.52 -21.91
N LEU A 56 5.79 -21.15 -20.93
CA LEU A 56 4.36 -20.95 -21.19
C LEU A 56 4.15 -19.80 -22.18
N PRO A 57 3.16 -19.91 -23.06
CA PRO A 57 2.89 -18.85 -24.00
C PRO A 57 2.39 -17.59 -23.29
N LEU A 58 2.89 -16.44 -23.73
CA LEU A 58 2.52 -15.15 -23.19
C LEU A 58 1.07 -14.78 -23.53
N THR A 59 0.34 -14.28 -22.54
CA THR A 59 -0.99 -13.69 -22.72
C THR A 59 -0.91 -12.17 -22.66
N ILE A 60 -1.53 -11.49 -23.62
CA ILE A 60 -1.71 -10.03 -23.60
C ILE A 60 -3.18 -9.72 -23.36
N THR A 61 -3.47 -8.88 -22.38
CA THR A 61 -4.81 -8.36 -22.10
C THR A 61 -4.75 -6.85 -21.86
N TRP A 62 -5.89 -6.24 -21.54
CA TRP A 62 -6.07 -4.80 -21.41
C TRP A 62 -7.01 -4.47 -20.25
N HIS A 63 -6.82 -3.29 -19.68
CA HIS A 63 -7.57 -2.84 -18.51
C HIS A 63 -9.01 -2.38 -18.83
N ASP A 64 -9.26 -1.84 -20.03
CA ASP A 64 -10.53 -1.25 -20.42
C ASP A 64 -11.46 -2.34 -20.96
N GLY A 65 -12.30 -2.93 -20.12
CA GLY A 65 -13.12 -4.08 -20.54
C GLY A 65 -13.12 -5.22 -19.53
N VAL A 66 -12.55 -4.99 -18.35
CA VAL A 66 -12.89 -5.75 -17.15
C VAL A 66 -14.39 -5.62 -16.92
N ASP A 67 -15.11 -6.73 -17.01
CA ASP A 67 -16.54 -6.79 -16.74
C ASP A 67 -16.84 -6.75 -15.23
N GLU A 68 -18.12 -6.76 -14.88
CA GLU A 68 -18.57 -6.75 -13.48
C GLU A 68 -18.05 -7.95 -12.66
N SER A 69 -17.65 -9.04 -13.33
CA SER A 69 -17.07 -10.22 -12.68
C SER A 69 -15.56 -10.13 -12.49
N GLY A 70 -14.92 -9.03 -12.91
CA GLY A 70 -13.48 -8.86 -12.79
C GLY A 70 -12.66 -9.56 -13.87
N VAL A 71 -13.30 -9.88 -15.00
CA VAL A 71 -12.70 -10.63 -16.11
C VAL A 71 -12.56 -9.73 -17.33
N THR A 72 -11.44 -9.82 -18.04
CA THR A 72 -11.22 -9.16 -19.33
C THR A 72 -10.80 -10.18 -20.37
N GLU A 73 -10.95 -9.89 -21.66
CA GLU A 73 -10.46 -10.79 -22.70
C GLU A 73 -8.96 -10.62 -22.89
N GLY A 74 -8.27 -11.70 -23.25
CA GLY A 74 -6.85 -11.71 -23.56
C GLY A 74 -6.55 -12.55 -24.80
N LEU A 75 -5.36 -12.33 -25.36
CA LEU A 75 -4.85 -13.03 -26.51
C LEU A 75 -3.61 -13.82 -26.10
N VAL A 76 -3.66 -15.14 -26.29
CA VAL A 76 -2.51 -16.02 -26.06
C VAL A 76 -1.66 -16.03 -27.32
N LEU A 77 -0.39 -15.66 -27.21
CA LEU A 77 0.57 -15.77 -28.30
C LEU A 77 0.97 -17.24 -28.50
N ARG A 78 1.29 -17.62 -29.74
CA ARG A 78 1.67 -18.99 -30.11
C ARG A 78 3.14 -19.27 -29.80
N ASP A 79 3.96 -18.25 -29.92
CA ASP A 79 5.38 -18.22 -29.64
C ASP A 79 5.72 -16.90 -28.93
N ASN A 80 6.64 -16.94 -27.98
CA ASN A 80 7.12 -15.74 -27.28
C ASN A 80 7.97 -14.85 -28.21
N GLU A 81 8.35 -15.36 -29.40
CA GLU A 81 9.24 -14.69 -30.36
C GLU A 81 8.53 -14.18 -31.64
N GLY A 82 7.29 -14.59 -31.92
CA GLY A 82 6.69 -14.45 -33.26
C GLY A 82 5.32 -13.78 -33.33
N GLY A 83 4.72 -13.42 -32.18
CA GLY A 83 3.53 -12.55 -32.10
C GLY A 83 2.26 -13.13 -32.74
N ARG A 84 2.23 -14.40 -33.15
CA ARG A 84 1.06 -15.01 -33.77
C ARG A 84 0.03 -15.36 -32.72
N ILE A 85 -1.20 -14.86 -32.83
CA ILE A 85 -2.29 -15.21 -31.92
C ILE A 85 -2.64 -16.70 -32.07
N ASN A 86 -2.64 -17.42 -30.96
CA ASN A 86 -3.11 -18.80 -30.88
C ASN A 86 -4.62 -18.86 -30.61
N GLN A 87 -5.06 -18.21 -29.54
CA GLN A 87 -6.47 -18.21 -29.11
C GLN A 87 -6.81 -17.00 -28.24
N ALA A 88 -8.09 -16.64 -28.20
CA ALA A 88 -8.64 -15.71 -27.22
C ALA A 88 -9.00 -16.45 -25.92
N VAL A 89 -8.75 -15.82 -24.78
CA VAL A 89 -9.02 -16.36 -23.44
C VAL A 89 -9.69 -15.30 -22.57
N LEU A 90 -10.33 -15.75 -21.49
CA LEU A 90 -10.80 -14.87 -20.43
C LEU A 90 -9.71 -14.81 -19.35
N VAL A 91 -9.32 -13.60 -19.00
CA VAL A 91 -8.23 -13.29 -18.09
C VAL A 91 -8.79 -12.60 -16.85
N ASP A 92 -8.64 -13.27 -15.72
CA ASP A 92 -8.82 -12.72 -14.39
C ASP A 92 -7.51 -12.82 -13.60
N ASP A 93 -7.54 -12.43 -12.33
CA ASP A 93 -6.38 -12.49 -11.45
C ASP A 93 -5.89 -13.93 -11.18
N SER A 94 -6.77 -14.94 -11.29
CA SER A 94 -6.41 -16.34 -11.09
C SER A 94 -5.70 -16.91 -12.32
N TYR A 95 -6.18 -16.57 -13.51
CA TYR A 95 -5.55 -16.87 -14.78
C TYR A 95 -4.16 -16.25 -14.85
N ALA A 96 -4.06 -14.94 -14.57
CA ALA A 96 -2.80 -14.20 -14.65
C ALA A 96 -1.76 -14.67 -13.63
N TYR A 97 -2.18 -15.20 -12.48
CA TYR A 97 -1.28 -15.81 -11.51
C TYR A 97 -0.65 -17.12 -12.01
N SER A 98 -1.35 -17.82 -12.90
CA SER A 98 -0.96 -19.16 -13.38
C SER A 98 -0.41 -19.16 -14.82
N ASN A 99 -0.48 -18.03 -15.52
CA ASN A 99 0.00 -17.87 -16.90
C ASN A 99 0.74 -16.53 -17.06
N PRO A 100 1.87 -16.47 -17.79
CA PRO A 100 2.56 -15.22 -18.06
C PRO A 100 1.60 -14.26 -18.75
N THR A 101 1.31 -13.14 -18.10
CA THR A 101 0.27 -12.20 -18.56
C THR A 101 0.80 -10.78 -18.49
N TYR A 102 0.74 -10.06 -19.62
CA TYR A 102 0.88 -8.62 -19.66
C TYR A 102 -0.48 -7.94 -19.80
N VAL A 103 -0.61 -6.81 -19.12
CA VAL A 103 -1.78 -5.95 -19.15
C VAL A 103 -1.38 -4.62 -19.76
N LEU A 104 -2.08 -4.22 -20.81
CA LEU A 104 -2.04 -2.87 -21.33
C LEU A 104 -2.95 -1.98 -20.48
N MET A 105 -2.38 -0.95 -19.87
CA MET A 105 -3.11 -0.01 -19.02
C MET A 105 -2.62 1.41 -19.21
N PRO A 106 -3.41 2.44 -18.85
CA PRO A 106 -2.98 3.82 -18.96
C PRO A 106 -1.83 4.05 -17.99
N ILE A 107 -1.01 5.04 -18.30
CA ILE A 107 -0.04 5.54 -17.35
C ILE A 107 -0.84 6.20 -16.20
N GLU A 108 -1.00 5.49 -15.07
CA GLU A 108 -1.70 5.99 -13.88
C GLU A 108 -0.82 6.99 -13.12
N ASP A 109 -0.65 8.20 -13.68
CA ASP A 109 0.24 9.27 -13.21
C ASP A 109 1.69 8.81 -12.93
N PRO A 110 2.64 9.19 -13.79
CA PRO A 110 4.04 8.98 -13.53
C PRO A 110 4.47 9.85 -12.35
N CYS A 111 4.71 9.27 -11.17
CA CYS A 111 5.93 9.66 -10.47
C CYS A 111 7.09 9.05 -11.28
N PHE A 112 7.31 9.60 -12.46
CA PHE A 112 8.25 9.14 -13.46
C PHE A 112 8.77 10.38 -14.17
N ILE A 113 10.03 10.67 -13.84
CA ILE A 113 11.04 11.19 -14.76
C ILE A 113 10.76 12.59 -15.30
N ASP A 114 10.97 13.59 -14.44
CA ASP A 114 11.54 14.88 -14.84
C ASP A 114 12.37 15.40 -13.65
N ASP A 115 13.43 14.68 -13.30
CA ASP A 115 14.70 15.33 -12.99
C ASP A 115 15.84 14.30 -13.02
N ILE A 116 16.80 14.61 -13.89
CA ILE A 116 18.12 13.96 -13.98
C ILE A 116 18.97 14.21 -12.71
N ASP A 117 18.39 14.89 -11.70
CA ASP A 117 19.00 15.21 -10.42
C ASP A 117 18.40 14.40 -9.25
N GLY A 118 18.20 13.09 -9.43
CA GLY A 118 18.50 12.12 -8.38
C GLY A 118 17.60 12.03 -7.15
N GLU A 119 16.32 12.44 -7.20
CA GLU A 119 15.36 12.12 -6.12
C GLU A 119 14.54 10.88 -6.47
N PHE A 120 15.05 9.74 -6.03
CA PHE A 120 14.54 8.41 -6.34
C PHE A 120 13.27 8.11 -5.50
N CYS A 121 12.11 8.00 -6.15
CA CYS A 121 10.80 7.68 -5.54
C CYS A 121 10.66 6.24 -4.99
N GLY A 122 11.75 5.52 -4.79
CA GLY A 122 11.78 4.24 -4.10
C GLY A 122 12.73 4.35 -2.92
N GLY A 123 12.21 4.70 -1.73
CA GLY A 123 13.01 4.93 -0.51
C GLY A 123 14.29 4.11 -0.49
N THR A 124 15.43 4.81 -0.64
CA THR A 124 16.75 4.20 -0.61
C THR A 124 16.86 3.40 0.67
N GLY A 125 16.88 2.07 0.51
CA GLY A 125 17.32 1.13 1.53
C GLY A 125 18.78 1.41 1.85
N GLY A 126 19.02 2.45 2.64
CA GLY A 126 20.29 2.70 3.31
C GLY A 126 20.43 1.68 4.43
N GLY A 127 20.85 0.47 4.08
CA GLY A 127 21.29 -0.54 5.03
C GLY A 127 22.49 0.00 5.79
N ASN A 128 22.26 0.49 7.00
CA ASN A 128 23.32 0.71 7.98
C ASN A 128 23.27 -0.45 8.98
N THR A 129 24.16 -1.42 8.77
CA THR A 129 24.52 -2.43 9.77
C THR A 129 25.41 -1.78 10.82
N GLY A 130 24.81 -0.92 11.64
CA GLY A 130 25.46 -0.24 12.75
C GLY A 130 25.16 -0.92 14.08
N GLY A 131 26.11 -1.76 14.53
CA GLY A 131 26.42 -2.05 15.93
C GLY A 131 25.25 -2.32 16.89
N GLY A 132 25.04 -3.58 17.23
CA GLY A 132 24.26 -3.99 18.39
C GLY A 132 24.82 -3.42 19.69
N GLY A 133 24.28 -2.29 20.12
CA GLY A 133 24.15 -1.97 21.54
C GLY A 133 23.02 -2.84 22.08
N GLY A 134 23.31 -3.67 23.08
CA GLY A 134 22.35 -4.62 23.65
C GLY A 134 21.10 -3.89 24.15
N VAL A 135 20.03 -3.91 23.36
CA VAL A 135 18.71 -3.51 23.80
C VAL A 135 18.16 -4.68 24.61
N THR A 136 17.95 -4.46 25.90
CA THR A 136 17.22 -5.40 26.76
C THR A 136 15.79 -5.48 26.24
N TYR A 137 15.48 -6.54 25.51
CA TYR A 137 14.10 -6.93 25.23
C TYR A 137 13.44 -7.25 26.56
N THR A 138 12.56 -6.39 27.05
CA THR A 138 11.74 -6.67 28.22
C THR A 138 10.60 -7.62 27.80
N PRO A 139 10.61 -8.88 28.24
CA PRO A 139 9.49 -9.78 28.00
C PRO A 139 8.51 -9.60 29.17
N ARG A 140 7.55 -8.68 29.00
CA ARG A 140 6.27 -8.51 29.73
C ARG A 140 5.68 -7.15 29.38
N ASP A 141 4.36 -7.05 29.43
CA ASP A 141 3.54 -5.83 29.36
C ASP A 141 4.26 -4.68 30.07
N ILE A 142 4.54 -3.59 29.34
CA ILE A 142 5.19 -2.41 29.93
C ILE A 142 4.17 -1.69 30.78
N ASP A 143 4.50 -1.48 32.06
CA ASP A 143 3.80 -0.49 32.86
C ASP A 143 4.15 0.89 32.30
N CYS A 144 3.21 1.47 31.56
CA CYS A 144 3.34 2.79 30.95
C CYS A 144 3.73 3.88 31.96
N ARG A 145 3.36 3.70 33.24
CA ARG A 145 3.70 4.61 34.33
C ARG A 145 5.17 4.53 34.76
N ALA A 146 5.88 3.50 34.34
CA ALA A 146 7.30 3.33 34.60
C ALA A 146 8.18 4.02 33.55
N ILE A 147 7.59 4.58 32.50
CA ILE A 147 8.30 5.38 31.49
C ILE A 147 8.48 6.78 32.05
N GLU A 148 9.73 7.22 32.21
CA GLU A 148 10.03 8.55 32.69
C GLU A 148 9.80 9.59 31.58
N SER A 149 9.50 10.84 31.94
CA SER A 149 9.31 11.92 30.97
C SER A 149 10.58 12.27 30.17
N SER A 150 11.75 11.80 30.62
CA SER A 150 13.02 11.89 29.90
C SER A 150 13.26 10.75 28.90
N ASP A 151 12.51 9.65 28.99
CA ASP A 151 12.71 8.49 28.14
C ASP A 151 12.23 8.77 26.71
N ILE A 152 12.98 8.29 25.72
CA ILE A 152 12.58 8.39 24.32
C ILE A 152 11.87 7.11 23.91
N LEU A 153 10.55 7.16 23.85
CA LEU A 153 9.72 6.08 23.35
C LEU A 153 9.64 6.11 21.82
N ARG A 154 10.20 5.09 21.17
CA ARG A 154 10.11 4.87 19.73
C ARG A 154 9.14 3.75 19.41
N VAL A 155 8.21 3.98 18.49
CA VAL A 155 7.34 2.97 17.91
C VAL A 155 7.78 2.69 16.49
N GLN A 156 7.87 1.42 16.13
CA GLN A 156 8.25 0.94 14.81
C GLN A 156 7.16 0.02 14.26
N MET A 157 7.03 -0.03 12.94
CA MET A 157 6.27 -1.05 12.23
C MET A 157 7.24 -1.75 11.30
N PRO A 158 7.94 -2.82 11.74
CA PRO A 158 9.04 -3.39 10.96
C PRO A 158 8.55 -4.08 9.68
N GLU A 159 7.46 -4.84 9.80
CA GLU A 159 6.84 -5.54 8.67
C GLU A 159 5.33 -5.37 8.65
N PHE A 160 4.77 -5.54 7.46
CA PHE A 160 3.33 -5.60 7.23
C PHE A 160 3.05 -6.62 6.13
N ARG A 161 1.79 -7.03 5.99
CA ARG A 161 1.32 -7.77 4.83
C ARG A 161 -0.07 -7.33 4.44
N LEU A 162 -0.39 -7.54 3.17
CA LEU A 162 -1.78 -7.53 2.73
C LEU A 162 -2.36 -8.94 2.87
N THR A 163 -3.62 -9.01 3.30
CA THR A 163 -4.37 -10.29 3.37
C THR A 163 -5.06 -10.62 2.06
N ASP A 164 -5.21 -9.62 1.18
CA ASP A 164 -5.74 -9.71 -0.18
C ASP A 164 -5.35 -8.44 -0.97
N ASN A 165 -5.49 -8.46 -2.30
CA ASN A 165 -5.30 -7.29 -3.14
C ASN A 165 -6.28 -6.17 -2.77
N THR A 166 -5.80 -4.93 -2.68
CA THR A 166 -6.63 -3.76 -2.33
C THR A 166 -7.52 -3.31 -3.49
N ARG A 167 -7.11 -3.59 -4.73
CA ARG A 167 -7.89 -3.30 -5.94
C ARG A 167 -8.22 -4.57 -6.72
N SER A 168 -9.36 -4.52 -7.41
CA SER A 168 -9.74 -5.54 -8.39
C SER A 168 -8.70 -5.65 -9.52
N TRP A 169 -8.71 -6.78 -10.19
CA TRP A 169 -7.95 -6.97 -11.42
C TRP A 169 -8.23 -5.84 -12.44
N PRO A 170 -7.23 -5.38 -13.20
CA PRO A 170 -5.80 -5.72 -13.18
C PRO A 170 -4.93 -4.77 -12.32
N TYR A 171 -5.54 -3.94 -11.46
CA TYR A 171 -4.83 -2.81 -10.88
C TYR A 171 -3.80 -3.21 -9.81
N ARG A 172 -2.76 -2.39 -9.67
CA ARG A 172 -1.69 -2.54 -8.66
C ARG A 172 -2.18 -2.16 -7.26
N ASN A 173 -1.53 -2.69 -6.23
CA ASN A 173 -1.77 -2.27 -4.86
C ASN A 173 -0.79 -1.17 -4.47
N TYR A 174 -1.27 0.06 -4.42
CA TYR A 174 -0.51 1.20 -3.89
C TYR A 174 -1.14 1.67 -2.59
N LEU A 175 -0.31 1.86 -1.57
CA LEU A 175 -0.73 2.25 -0.23
C LEU A 175 -0.15 3.60 0.15
N TYR A 176 -0.94 4.36 0.87
CA TYR A 176 -0.54 5.55 1.62
C TYR A 176 -0.65 5.25 3.10
N LEU A 177 0.26 5.78 3.91
CA LEU A 177 0.27 5.56 5.35
C LEU A 177 0.68 6.84 6.07
N TRP A 178 -0.13 7.23 7.05
CA TRP A 178 0.15 8.34 7.95
C TRP A 178 0.12 7.87 9.40
N ALA A 179 1.00 8.45 10.20
CA ALA A 179 0.96 8.43 11.65
C ALA A 179 0.57 9.83 12.14
N ILE A 180 -0.39 9.89 13.04
CA ILE A 180 -0.99 11.14 13.48
C ILE A 180 -1.00 11.15 15.00
N THR A 181 -0.35 12.14 15.61
CA THR A 181 -0.37 12.40 17.05
C THR A 181 -0.89 13.81 17.30
N GLY A 182 -1.08 14.20 18.56
CA GLY A 182 -1.46 15.56 18.91
C GLY A 182 -0.39 16.22 19.76
N SER A 183 -0.21 17.52 19.59
CA SER A 183 0.66 18.33 20.45
C SER A 183 -0.12 19.51 21.02
N PHE A 184 0.41 20.13 22.06
CA PHE A 184 -0.15 21.37 22.58
C PHE A 184 0.92 22.37 22.98
N THR A 185 0.51 23.63 23.04
CA THR A 185 1.28 24.71 23.66
C THR A 185 0.39 25.47 24.64
N ARG A 186 0.98 26.02 25.70
CA ARG A 186 0.28 26.92 26.63
C ARG A 186 0.72 28.35 26.36
N ASP A 187 -0.22 29.25 26.15
CA ASP A 187 0.09 30.68 26.03
C ASP A 187 0.40 31.30 27.40
N SER A 188 0.79 32.59 27.41
CA SER A 188 1.10 33.32 28.64
C SER A 188 -0.10 33.48 29.61
N ASN A 189 -1.32 33.22 29.14
CA ASN A 189 -2.55 33.27 29.94
C ASN A 189 -2.97 31.88 30.44
N GLY A 190 -2.20 30.83 30.13
CA GLY A 190 -2.50 29.45 30.48
C GLY A 190 -3.50 28.75 29.56
N PHE A 191 -3.89 29.38 28.44
CA PHE A 191 -4.77 28.77 27.44
C PHE A 191 -4.02 27.71 26.64
N VAL A 192 -4.64 26.55 26.46
CA VAL A 192 -4.07 25.41 25.72
C VAL A 192 -4.43 25.53 24.24
N ASN A 193 -3.42 25.60 23.38
CA ASN A 193 -3.56 25.53 21.93
C ASN A 193 -3.12 24.13 21.46
N ALA A 194 -4.10 23.28 21.14
CA ALA A 194 -3.89 21.94 20.63
C ALA A 194 -3.72 21.94 19.11
N SER A 195 -2.86 21.09 18.56
CA SER A 195 -2.64 20.97 17.11
C SER A 195 -2.25 19.54 16.75
N PRO A 196 -2.78 18.98 15.64
CA PRO A 196 -2.36 17.66 15.19
C PRO A 196 -0.93 17.73 14.65
N ASN A 197 -0.19 16.65 14.84
CA ASN A 197 1.04 16.36 14.13
C ASN A 197 0.77 15.22 13.16
N VAL A 198 0.95 15.45 11.86
CA VAL A 198 0.70 14.47 10.80
C VAL A 198 2.03 14.12 10.16
N ASN A 199 2.44 12.87 10.29
CA ASN A 199 3.63 12.33 9.67
C ASN A 199 3.24 11.37 8.54
N GLU A 200 3.68 11.67 7.32
CA GLU A 200 3.50 10.81 6.16
C GLU A 200 4.64 9.79 6.07
N LEU A 201 4.32 8.53 6.34
CA LEU A 201 5.30 7.44 6.39
C LEU A 201 5.45 6.75 5.03
N TRP A 202 4.34 6.62 4.29
CA TRP A 202 4.37 6.20 2.89
C TRP A 202 3.57 7.19 2.05
N TRP A 203 4.27 7.89 1.16
CA TRP A 203 3.65 8.63 0.06
C TRP A 203 3.06 7.70 -1.00
N LEU A 204 3.75 6.60 -1.35
CA LEU A 204 3.22 5.60 -2.28
C LEU A 204 3.98 4.28 -2.16
N LYS A 205 3.52 3.36 -1.32
CA LYS A 205 4.12 2.03 -1.17
C LYS A 205 3.44 1.04 -2.12
N GLU A 206 4.19 0.51 -3.09
CA GLU A 206 3.71 -0.58 -3.95
C GLU A 206 3.83 -1.94 -3.24
N VAL A 207 2.77 -2.74 -3.32
CA VAL A 207 2.75 -4.15 -2.95
C VAL A 207 2.34 -4.95 -4.19
N SER A 208 3.24 -5.79 -4.69
CA SER A 208 2.93 -6.60 -5.87
C SER A 208 1.73 -7.52 -5.61
N ARG A 209 0.96 -7.82 -6.67
CA ARG A 209 -0.21 -8.69 -6.53
C ARG A 209 0.17 -10.08 -6.04
N SER A 210 1.36 -10.59 -6.41
CA SER A 210 1.88 -11.86 -5.89
C SER A 210 2.07 -11.79 -4.38
N ASN A 211 2.73 -10.74 -3.87
CA ASN A 211 2.97 -10.62 -2.43
C ASN A 211 1.66 -10.52 -1.62
N ALA A 212 0.66 -9.78 -2.14
CA ALA A 212 -0.65 -9.69 -1.52
C ALA A 212 -1.40 -11.04 -1.53
N LYS A 213 -1.39 -11.75 -2.67
CA LYS A 213 -2.04 -13.05 -2.83
C LYS A 213 -1.40 -14.15 -1.96
N ASP A 214 -0.08 -14.14 -1.88
CA ASP A 214 0.71 -15.08 -1.07
C ASP A 214 0.75 -14.68 0.42
N LYS A 215 0.16 -13.54 0.79
CA LYS A 215 0.13 -12.98 2.17
C LYS A 215 1.54 -12.87 2.77
N LYS A 216 2.51 -12.46 1.95
CA LYS A 216 3.91 -12.32 2.37
C LYS A 216 4.09 -11.12 3.28
N TRP A 217 4.81 -11.33 4.38
CA TRP A 217 5.32 -10.25 5.22
C TRP A 217 6.42 -9.50 4.46
N LEU A 218 6.27 -8.19 4.37
CA LEU A 218 7.16 -7.28 3.67
C LEU A 218 7.71 -6.27 4.66
N SER A 219 8.98 -5.90 4.47
CA SER A 219 9.55 -4.77 5.20
C SER A 219 8.79 -3.49 4.90
N SER A 220 8.44 -2.76 5.95
CA SER A 220 7.82 -1.44 5.82
C SER A 220 8.76 -0.43 5.17
N GLY A 221 10.07 -0.56 5.41
CA GLY A 221 11.08 0.46 5.10
C GLY A 221 11.02 1.69 6.03
N ILE A 222 10.21 1.65 7.08
CA ILE A 222 10.01 2.76 8.02
C ILE A 222 10.92 2.58 9.23
N SER A 223 11.74 3.59 9.53
CA SER A 223 12.60 3.59 10.72
C SER A 223 11.81 3.67 12.02
N PHE A 224 10.75 4.48 12.05
CA PHE A 224 9.82 4.64 13.15
C PHE A 224 8.47 5.16 12.64
N VAL A 225 7.39 4.70 13.26
CA VAL A 225 6.05 5.27 13.12
C VAL A 225 5.98 6.57 13.93
N GLU A 226 6.52 6.53 15.15
CA GLU A 226 6.74 7.70 16.02
C GLU A 226 8.11 7.55 16.70
N SER A 227 8.91 8.61 16.68
CA SER A 227 10.29 8.60 17.19
C SER A 227 10.41 9.08 18.63
N ASN A 228 9.43 9.82 19.13
CA ASN A 228 9.42 10.36 20.46
C ASN A 228 7.98 10.48 20.96
N TRP A 229 7.33 9.34 21.22
CA TRP A 229 5.92 9.29 21.60
C TRP A 229 5.76 9.78 23.04
N LYS A 230 5.42 11.07 23.17
CA LYS A 230 5.48 11.80 24.44
C LYS A 230 4.34 11.41 25.37
N GLU A 231 4.49 11.74 26.65
CA GLU A 231 3.48 11.49 27.68
C GLU A 231 2.17 12.24 27.39
N GLU A 232 2.26 13.47 26.89
CA GLU A 232 1.07 14.23 26.47
C GLU A 232 0.34 13.66 25.24
N GLU A 233 1.01 12.81 24.45
CA GLU A 233 0.48 12.21 23.22
C GLU A 233 -0.26 10.91 23.55
N VAL A 234 -1.44 11.02 24.16
CA VAL A 234 -2.22 9.85 24.63
C VAL A 234 -2.62 8.91 23.49
N GLU A 235 -2.81 9.45 22.28
CA GLU A 235 -3.23 8.67 21.12
C GLU A 235 -2.27 8.81 19.93
N LEU A 236 -1.79 7.66 19.43
CA LEU A 236 -1.20 7.52 18.11
C LEU A 236 -2.26 6.99 17.15
N ARG A 237 -2.55 7.71 16.08
CA ARG A 237 -3.50 7.28 15.08
C ARG A 237 -2.80 6.89 13.79
N ILE A 238 -3.08 5.68 13.33
CA ILE A 238 -2.58 5.17 12.06
C ILE A 238 -3.71 5.20 11.04
N ALA A 239 -3.48 5.89 9.94
CA ALA A 239 -4.37 5.96 8.80
C ALA A 239 -3.72 5.33 7.58
N VAL A 240 -4.42 4.41 6.92
CA VAL A 240 -3.98 3.79 5.67
C VAL A 240 -5.04 4.00 4.62
N ALA A 241 -4.61 4.43 3.44
CA ALA A 241 -5.44 4.48 2.25
C ALA A 241 -4.79 3.69 1.12
N HIS A 242 -5.58 3.30 0.13
CA HIS A 242 -5.06 2.73 -1.10
C HIS A 242 -5.40 3.62 -2.29
N LYS A 243 -4.53 3.66 -3.30
CA LYS A 243 -4.83 4.33 -4.57
C LYS A 243 -6.04 3.66 -5.23
N LYS A 244 -6.86 4.46 -5.86
CA LYS A 244 -8.07 4.14 -6.62
C LYS A 244 -8.05 4.99 -7.89
N SER A 245 -9.05 4.82 -8.76
CA SER A 245 -9.16 5.53 -10.04
C SER A 245 -10.09 6.74 -10.00
N SER A 246 -10.69 7.07 -8.86
CA SER A 246 -11.79 8.06 -8.80
C SER A 246 -11.64 9.04 -7.65
N ASN A 247 -11.78 10.34 -7.98
CA ASN A 247 -11.90 11.54 -7.14
C ASN A 247 -10.86 11.72 -6.02
N ASP A 248 -10.53 12.98 -5.74
CA ASP A 248 -9.70 13.35 -4.60
C ASP A 248 -10.31 12.83 -3.29
N PHE A 249 -9.43 12.34 -2.43
CA PHE A 249 -9.80 11.79 -1.14
C PHE A 249 -9.43 12.76 -0.03
N THR A 250 -10.36 12.96 0.91
CA THR A 250 -10.14 13.71 2.14
C THR A 250 -10.45 12.82 3.33
N LEU A 251 -9.47 12.65 4.23
CA LEU A 251 -9.65 11.96 5.51
C LEU A 251 -9.68 12.98 6.64
N LYS A 252 -10.69 12.92 7.51
CA LYS A 252 -10.79 13.75 8.71
C LYS A 252 -10.92 12.88 9.95
N GLY A 253 -10.43 13.38 11.07
CA GLY A 253 -10.65 12.77 12.37
C GLY A 253 -10.06 13.62 13.48
N THR A 254 -9.92 13.01 14.66
CA THR A 254 -9.35 13.64 15.84
C THR A 254 -8.33 12.73 16.49
N VAL A 255 -7.38 13.34 17.19
CA VAL A 255 -6.43 12.66 18.09
C VAL A 255 -6.48 13.30 19.46
N LYS A 256 -6.34 12.47 20.49
CA LYS A 256 -6.36 12.90 21.89
C LYS A 256 -4.98 13.32 22.39
N ILE A 257 -4.98 14.29 23.30
CA ILE A 257 -3.83 14.80 24.02
C ILE A 257 -4.15 14.99 25.50
N SER A 258 -3.19 14.76 26.38
CA SER A 258 -3.28 15.13 27.79
C SER A 258 -2.57 16.46 28.01
N THR A 259 -3.19 17.38 28.75
CA THR A 259 -2.62 18.72 28.98
C THR A 259 -1.85 18.86 30.30
N ASP A 260 -2.01 17.88 31.18
CA ASP A 260 -1.39 17.79 32.51
C ASP A 260 -0.47 16.58 32.68
N GLY A 261 -0.32 15.76 31.62
CA GLY A 261 0.47 14.53 31.66
C GLY A 261 -0.24 13.37 32.33
N ASP A 262 -1.46 13.58 32.85
CA ASP A 262 -2.31 12.50 33.34
C ASP A 262 -3.37 12.17 32.28
N GLU A 263 -3.45 10.91 31.88
CA GLU A 263 -4.40 10.43 30.86
C GLU A 263 -5.85 10.51 31.34
N THR A 264 -6.11 10.71 32.64
CA THR A 264 -7.44 10.49 33.23
C THR A 264 -8.31 11.74 33.42
N ASP A 265 -7.73 12.94 33.54
CA ASP A 265 -8.49 14.12 34.03
C ASP A 265 -8.51 15.34 33.07
N SER A 266 -7.68 15.40 32.01
CA SER A 266 -7.63 16.56 31.10
C SER A 266 -7.43 16.26 29.61
N GLU A 267 -8.08 15.22 29.07
CA GLU A 267 -8.01 14.93 27.65
C GLU A 267 -8.62 16.06 26.79
N GLN A 268 -7.83 16.65 25.90
CA GLN A 268 -8.32 17.46 24.79
C GLN A 268 -8.21 16.68 23.49
N SER A 269 -9.05 17.03 22.51
CA SER A 269 -8.98 16.46 21.17
C SER A 269 -8.66 17.55 20.17
N THR A 270 -7.75 17.25 19.24
CA THR A 270 -7.45 18.13 18.11
C THR A 270 -7.81 17.45 16.80
N GLY A 271 -8.43 18.20 15.89
CA GLY A 271 -8.88 17.70 14.61
C GLY A 271 -7.76 17.76 13.57
N TYR A 272 -7.67 16.74 12.72
CA TYR A 272 -6.81 16.74 11.55
C TYR A 272 -7.61 16.54 10.27
N GLU A 273 -7.05 17.00 9.17
CA GLU A 273 -7.59 16.80 7.83
C GLU A 273 -6.44 16.50 6.87
N LEU A 274 -6.49 15.33 6.23
CA LEU A 274 -5.63 14.95 5.12
C LEU A 274 -6.41 15.23 3.84
N SER A 275 -6.21 16.40 3.22
CA SER A 275 -6.89 16.78 1.98
C SER A 275 -6.05 16.46 0.75
N LYS A 276 -6.71 16.32 -0.41
CA LYS A 276 -6.09 16.23 -1.75
C LYS A 276 -5.17 15.02 -1.93
N ILE A 277 -5.49 13.90 -1.30
CA ILE A 277 -4.80 12.65 -1.60
C ILE A 277 -5.33 12.17 -2.96
N ASP A 278 -4.46 12.17 -3.98
CA ASP A 278 -4.84 11.89 -5.36
C ASP A 278 -5.48 10.50 -5.47
N LYS A 279 -6.74 10.50 -5.91
CA LYS A 279 -7.55 9.32 -6.22
C LYS A 279 -7.41 8.20 -5.18
N ALA A 280 -7.54 8.45 -3.88
CA ALA A 280 -7.38 7.41 -2.86
C ALA A 280 -8.71 6.94 -2.24
N GLN A 281 -8.65 5.87 -1.46
CA GLN A 281 -9.75 5.41 -0.61
C GLN A 281 -9.20 4.90 0.73
N SER A 282 -9.81 5.33 1.84
CA SER A 282 -9.49 4.83 3.18
C SER A 282 -9.61 3.30 3.25
N MET A 283 -8.57 2.64 3.74
CA MET A 283 -8.64 1.25 4.19
C MET A 283 -9.08 1.19 5.65
N PHE A 284 -8.37 1.92 6.50
CA PHE A 284 -8.69 2.05 7.92
C PHE A 284 -8.08 3.32 8.51
N ASN A 285 -8.63 3.71 9.66
CA ASN A 285 -8.19 4.83 10.45
C ASN A 285 -8.42 4.49 11.91
N VAL A 286 -7.36 4.11 12.63
CA VAL A 286 -7.46 3.51 13.96
C VAL A 286 -6.54 4.22 14.94
N GLY A 287 -7.05 4.43 16.14
CA GLY A 287 -6.33 5.01 17.26
C GLY A 287 -5.70 3.93 18.12
N PHE A 288 -4.49 4.20 18.58
CA PHE A 288 -3.72 3.42 19.53
C PHE A 288 -3.52 4.29 20.77
N ASP A 289 -4.16 3.87 21.85
CA ASP A 289 -3.90 4.44 23.18
C ASP A 289 -2.49 4.06 23.62
N ARG A 290 -1.71 5.04 24.10
CA ARG A 290 -0.28 4.85 24.42
C ARG A 290 -0.08 3.72 25.41
N CYS A 291 -0.72 3.80 26.58
CA CYS A 291 -0.52 2.82 27.63
C CYS A 291 -1.10 1.44 27.29
N SER A 292 -2.29 1.39 26.70
CA SER A 292 -2.91 0.13 26.29
C SER A 292 -2.07 -0.59 25.23
N THR A 293 -1.55 0.16 24.26
CA THR A 293 -0.70 -0.40 23.20
C THR A 293 0.58 -0.96 23.78
N LEU A 294 1.27 -0.22 24.65
CA LEU A 294 2.52 -0.69 25.28
C LEU A 294 2.30 -1.92 26.18
N ALA A 295 1.16 -1.98 26.85
CA ALA A 295 0.78 -3.12 27.67
C ALA A 295 0.44 -4.35 26.80
N SER A 296 -0.24 -4.19 25.66
CA SER A 296 -0.74 -5.32 24.86
C SER A 296 0.20 -5.78 23.74
N ILE A 297 1.23 -5.00 23.38
CA ILE A 297 2.04 -5.22 22.16
C ILE A 297 2.75 -6.58 22.07
N THR A 298 2.87 -7.32 23.17
CA THR A 298 3.45 -8.67 23.20
C THR A 298 2.43 -9.78 23.47
N SER A 299 1.16 -9.41 23.62
CA SER A 299 0.04 -10.33 23.88
C SER A 299 -0.67 -10.71 22.59
N ASP A 300 -1.22 -11.93 22.55
CA ASP A 300 -1.99 -12.41 21.39
C ASP A 300 -3.48 -12.13 21.62
N GLU A 301 -4.03 -11.17 20.87
CA GLU A 301 -5.45 -10.81 20.92
C GLU A 301 -6.30 -11.54 19.84
N GLY A 302 -5.80 -12.63 19.28
CA GLY A 302 -6.56 -13.55 18.43
C GLY A 302 -6.11 -13.63 16.97
N TYR A 303 -5.16 -12.80 16.55
CA TYR A 303 -4.55 -12.85 15.21
C TYR A 303 -3.15 -13.47 15.20
N GLY A 304 -2.64 -13.90 16.36
CA GLY A 304 -1.32 -14.48 16.52
C GLY A 304 -0.24 -13.44 16.81
N LEU A 305 0.99 -13.94 16.89
CA LEU A 305 2.19 -13.13 17.12
C LEU A 305 3.12 -13.19 15.89
N ARG A 306 3.78 -12.07 15.61
CA ARG A 306 4.89 -11.97 14.66
C ARG A 306 6.10 -11.43 15.40
N ASP A 307 7.19 -12.20 15.39
CA ASP A 307 8.43 -11.87 16.12
C ASP A 307 8.20 -11.52 17.60
N GLY A 308 7.25 -12.23 18.24
CA GLY A 308 6.87 -12.00 19.64
C GLY A 308 5.95 -10.81 19.90
N HIS A 309 5.45 -10.15 18.85
CA HIS A 309 4.58 -8.98 18.95
C HIS A 309 3.19 -9.25 18.38
N GLN A 310 2.19 -8.56 18.92
CA GLN A 310 0.79 -8.64 18.50
C GLN A 310 0.63 -8.33 17.02
N ILE A 311 -0.09 -9.20 16.29
CA ILE A 311 -0.54 -8.89 14.93
C ILE A 311 -1.83 -8.06 15.02
N PHE A 312 -1.76 -6.84 14.52
CA PHE A 312 -2.93 -5.99 14.31
C PHE A 312 -3.53 -6.27 12.93
N HIS A 313 -4.84 -6.48 12.89
CA HIS A 313 -5.58 -6.79 11.66
C HIS A 313 -6.66 -5.73 11.39
N PHE A 314 -6.52 -5.00 10.28
CA PHE A 314 -7.48 -3.99 9.86
C PHE A 314 -7.78 -4.09 8.37
N GLY A 315 -8.99 -4.58 8.05
CA GLY A 315 -9.44 -4.74 6.67
C GLY A 315 -8.54 -5.71 5.89
N LYS A 316 -7.83 -5.18 4.87
CA LYS A 316 -6.93 -5.98 4.02
C LYS A 316 -5.46 -5.91 4.42
N MET A 317 -5.13 -5.33 5.57
CA MET A 317 -3.75 -5.17 6.02
C MET A 317 -3.56 -5.73 7.42
N GLU A 318 -2.43 -6.40 7.60
CA GLU A 318 -1.92 -6.83 8.89
C GLU A 318 -0.52 -6.27 9.11
N PHE A 319 -0.22 -5.88 10.33
CA PHE A 319 1.10 -5.40 10.73
C PHE A 319 1.34 -5.72 12.20
N TYR A 320 2.57 -5.56 12.66
CA TYR A 320 2.86 -5.55 14.08
C TYR A 320 3.64 -4.29 14.43
N LEU A 321 3.44 -3.83 15.66
CA LEU A 321 4.20 -2.73 16.22
C LEU A 321 5.29 -3.27 17.14
N LYS A 322 6.40 -2.54 17.21
CA LYS A 322 7.48 -2.77 18.16
C LYS A 322 7.81 -1.46 18.85
N HIS A 323 8.13 -1.50 20.14
CA HIS A 323 8.63 -0.33 20.86
C HIS A 323 10.13 -0.47 21.17
N VAL A 324 10.79 0.67 21.36
CA VAL A 324 12.13 0.78 21.93
C VAL A 324 12.12 1.97 22.90
N ILE A 325 12.60 1.76 24.13
CA ILE A 325 12.79 2.81 25.13
C ILE A 325 14.30 3.05 25.24
N GLN A 326 14.71 4.31 25.13
CA GLN A 326 16.11 4.76 25.25
C GLN A 326 16.24 5.85 26.29
#